data_AF-A0A1Q9NQE4-F1
#
_entry.id   AF-A0A1Q9NQE4-F1
#
_cell.length_a   1.000
_cell.length_b   1.000
_cell.length_c   1.000
_cell.angle_alpha   90.00
_cell.angle_beta   90.00
_cell.angle_gamma   90.00
#
_symmetry.space_group_name_H-M   'P 1'
#
loop_
_entity.id
_entity.type
_entity.pdbx_description
1 polymer ?
#
loop_
_entity_poly.entity_id
_entity_poly.type
_entity_poly.pdbx_seq_one_letter_code
_entity_poly.pdbx_strand_id
1 'polypeptide(L)'
;MPKIELSEKIVKVLRGLVLAKKSEIKESLEVTRQLSTGNIVDCEITTCYKHKGYGGTTFIIQGNLSTTKMGTLPGGMVIKFANNIEDEANNAQMLHDILVKRQNEWDELRDTGYTLPDHLRYFPERVYAPAVIGTYKEGDNQVLMLEFVDQFVTLSDSEERGGLQEKMHLLGYSLVRLHGFKEFKRVEKTVYDPLFHHMKPFVREDVLQYWKDVLVNGNGGIPFIHGDSHLQNVLLSNAPSSTALRSIAWIDAMLLPDSDRLDDVGYALSYIIQKQTREYTMVDPPPDKQKLIDFFVKVTIKEWIPYMYQSYGALFDLNKLYPHGNPIDFFLGAHLIVRSGLWQEEIMISVLKELGIYFIEQAPYLKSLQ
;
A
#
# COMPACT_ATOMS: atom_id res chain seq x y z
N MET A 1 -13.34 3.50 -7.28
CA MET A 1 -13.66 4.84 -6.73
C MET A 1 -14.77 5.48 -7.56
N PRO A 2 -15.76 6.17 -6.96
CA PRO A 2 -16.79 6.85 -7.74
C PRO A 2 -16.18 8.02 -8.52
N LYS A 3 -16.48 8.06 -9.83
CA LYS A 3 -16.17 9.21 -10.69
C LYS A 3 -17.09 10.37 -10.29
N ILE A 4 -16.52 11.56 -10.17
CA ILE A 4 -17.28 12.79 -9.91
C ILE A 4 -17.39 13.59 -11.20
N GLU A 5 -18.60 14.03 -11.52
CA GLU A 5 -18.81 15.07 -12.53
C GLU A 5 -18.45 16.45 -11.96
N LEU A 6 -17.51 17.13 -12.60
CA LEU A 6 -17.06 18.45 -12.19
C LEU A 6 -17.78 19.53 -13.01
N SER A 7 -18.23 20.60 -12.36
CA SER A 7 -18.71 21.78 -13.06
C SER A 7 -17.56 22.52 -13.76
N GLU A 8 -17.86 23.25 -14.83
CA GLU A 8 -16.86 24.07 -15.56
C GLU A 8 -16.12 25.05 -14.65
N LYS A 9 -16.80 25.59 -13.64
CA LYS A 9 -16.20 26.50 -12.65
C LYS A 9 -15.11 25.80 -11.86
N ILE A 10 -15.36 24.58 -11.37
CA ILE A 10 -14.38 23.79 -10.62
C ILE A 10 -13.21 23.41 -11.52
N VAL A 11 -13.48 22.98 -12.75
CA VAL A 11 -12.45 22.65 -13.74
C VAL A 11 -11.51 23.84 -13.99
N LYS A 12 -12.04 25.05 -14.15
CA LYS A 12 -11.24 26.27 -14.32
C LYS A 12 -10.34 26.56 -13.10
N VAL A 13 -10.85 26.38 -11.88
CA VAL A 13 -10.06 26.57 -10.65
C VAL A 13 -8.92 25.55 -10.56
N LEU A 14 -9.21 24.27 -10.77
CA LEU A 14 -8.21 23.19 -10.73
C LEU A 14 -7.12 23.41 -11.78
N ARG A 15 -7.49 23.76 -13.01
CA ARG A 15 -6.54 24.14 -14.07
C ARG A 15 -5.67 25.32 -13.66
N GLY A 16 -6.25 26.35 -13.06
CA GLY A 16 -5.52 27.50 -12.51
C GLY A 16 -4.49 27.09 -11.45
N LEU A 17 -4.86 26.20 -10.53
CA LEU A 17 -3.95 25.67 -9.50
C LEU A 17 -2.78 24.88 -10.11
N VAL A 18 -3.05 24.01 -11.08
CA VAL A 18 -2.00 23.27 -11.80
C VAL A 18 -1.00 24.23 -12.44
N LEU A 19 -1.51 25.25 -13.16
CA LEU A 19 -0.66 26.19 -13.89
C LEU A 19 0.10 27.15 -12.97
N ALA A 20 -0.44 27.46 -11.80
CA ALA A 20 0.27 28.21 -10.77
C ALA A 20 1.46 27.42 -10.18
N LYS A 21 1.41 26.09 -10.24
CA LYS A 21 2.41 25.15 -9.69
C LYS A 21 3.25 24.43 -10.75
N LYS A 22 3.28 24.99 -11.97
CA LYS A 22 3.90 24.33 -13.12
C LYS A 22 5.41 24.12 -13.01
N SER A 23 6.13 24.95 -12.25
CA SER A 23 7.57 24.81 -12.08
C SER A 23 7.90 23.63 -11.17
N GLU A 24 7.17 23.52 -10.05
CA GLU A 24 7.29 22.42 -9.10
C GLU A 24 6.85 21.08 -9.72
N ILE A 25 5.77 21.08 -10.50
CA ILE A 25 5.32 19.89 -11.24
C ILE A 25 6.39 19.47 -12.26
N LYS A 26 6.98 20.42 -12.99
CA LYS A 26 8.04 20.13 -13.95
C LYS A 26 9.25 19.50 -13.26
N GLU A 27 9.74 20.12 -12.19
CA GLU A 27 10.87 19.61 -11.41
C GLU A 27 10.61 18.19 -10.92
N SER A 28 9.41 17.94 -10.40
CA SER A 28 9.03 16.61 -9.94
C SER A 28 9.00 15.57 -11.07
N LEU A 29 8.44 15.90 -12.24
CA LEU A 29 8.47 15.02 -13.42
C LEU A 29 9.91 14.74 -13.93
N GLU A 30 10.79 15.74 -13.83
CA GLU A 30 12.19 15.60 -14.22
C GLU A 30 12.97 14.73 -13.22
N VAL A 31 12.73 14.87 -11.91
CA VAL A 31 13.43 14.12 -10.85
C VAL A 31 12.87 12.71 -10.69
N THR A 32 11.56 12.58 -10.43
CA THR A 32 10.91 11.30 -10.09
C THR A 32 10.84 10.36 -11.29
N ARG A 33 10.64 10.93 -12.49
CA ARG A 33 10.38 10.14 -13.70
C ARG A 33 11.46 10.26 -14.76
N GLN A 34 12.46 11.11 -14.56
CA GLN A 34 13.51 11.34 -15.55
C GLN A 34 12.94 11.78 -16.91
N LEU A 35 11.87 12.59 -16.90
CA LEU A 35 11.21 13.09 -18.11
C LEU A 35 11.60 14.54 -18.39
N SER A 36 12.21 14.82 -19.55
CA SER A 36 12.48 16.19 -19.99
C SER A 36 11.24 16.80 -20.68
N THR A 37 10.34 17.36 -19.89
CA THR A 37 9.04 17.87 -20.37
C THR A 37 9.11 19.24 -21.07
N GLY A 38 10.11 20.06 -20.76
CA GLY A 38 10.15 21.46 -21.21
C GLY A 38 9.28 22.35 -20.30
N ASN A 39 8.57 23.33 -20.87
CA ASN A 39 7.64 24.16 -20.11
C ASN A 39 6.23 23.56 -20.18
N ILE A 40 5.53 23.53 -19.05
CA ILE A 40 4.10 23.23 -19.01
C ILE A 40 3.35 24.50 -19.39
N VAL A 41 2.54 24.43 -20.45
CA VAL A 41 1.79 25.57 -21.00
C VAL A 41 0.31 25.49 -20.72
N ASP A 42 -0.23 24.27 -20.58
CA ASP A 42 -1.65 24.07 -20.32
C ASP A 42 -1.93 22.77 -19.55
N CYS A 43 -3.13 22.67 -18.98
CA CYS A 43 -3.67 21.47 -18.38
C CYS A 43 -5.16 21.32 -18.74
N GLU A 44 -5.52 20.21 -19.38
CA GLU A 44 -6.90 19.81 -19.60
C GLU A 44 -7.32 18.81 -18.51
N ILE A 45 -8.30 19.14 -17.67
CA ILE A 45 -8.82 18.20 -16.65
C ILE A 45 -9.84 17.28 -17.30
N THR A 46 -9.62 15.98 -17.24
CA THR A 46 -10.47 14.98 -17.91
C THR A 46 -11.39 14.28 -16.93
N THR A 47 -10.95 13.98 -15.71
CA THR A 47 -11.73 13.20 -14.73
C THR A 47 -11.30 13.51 -13.30
N CYS A 48 -12.21 13.31 -12.34
CA CYS A 48 -11.90 13.39 -10.92
C CYS A 48 -12.51 12.19 -10.17
N TYR A 49 -11.73 11.62 -9.26
CA TYR A 49 -12.16 10.55 -8.37
C TYR A 49 -12.04 10.98 -6.92
N LYS A 50 -12.92 10.45 -6.07
CA LYS A 50 -12.90 10.70 -4.62
C LYS A 50 -12.56 9.44 -3.85
N HIS A 51 -11.58 9.56 -2.97
CA HIS A 51 -11.21 8.60 -1.95
C HIS A 51 -11.44 9.20 -0.56
N LYS A 52 -11.82 8.37 0.41
CA LYS A 52 -11.90 8.76 1.82
C LYS A 52 -11.03 7.78 2.60
N GLY A 53 -9.83 8.22 2.93
CA GLY A 53 -8.84 7.46 3.69
C GLY A 53 -8.79 7.92 5.16
N TYR A 54 -7.87 7.35 5.93
CA TYR A 54 -7.66 7.71 7.34
C TYR A 54 -7.28 9.20 7.50
N GLY A 55 -6.43 9.69 6.60
CA GLY A 55 -5.93 11.07 6.58
C GLY A 55 -6.92 12.15 6.14
N GLY A 56 -8.12 11.76 5.69
CA GLY A 56 -9.14 12.68 5.21
C GLY A 56 -9.67 12.33 3.81
N THR A 57 -10.09 13.36 3.07
CA THR A 57 -10.65 13.17 1.72
C THR A 57 -9.59 13.44 0.68
N THR A 58 -9.27 12.44 -0.12
CA THR A 58 -8.30 12.53 -1.21
C THR A 58 -9.04 12.58 -2.54
N PHE A 59 -8.76 13.58 -3.36
CA PHE A 59 -9.23 13.69 -4.74
C PHE A 59 -8.09 13.36 -5.69
N ILE A 60 -8.34 12.43 -6.61
CA ILE A 60 -7.41 12.11 -7.69
C ILE A 60 -7.97 12.76 -8.95
N ILE A 61 -7.31 13.80 -9.43
CA ILE A 61 -7.72 14.59 -10.59
C ILE A 61 -6.88 14.15 -11.77
N GLN A 62 -7.47 13.50 -12.75
CA GLN A 62 -6.80 13.15 -13.99
C GLN A 62 -6.92 14.28 -15.02
N GLY A 63 -5.86 14.51 -15.77
CA GLY A 63 -5.80 15.50 -16.83
C GLY A 63 -4.62 15.30 -17.78
N ASN A 64 -4.54 16.12 -18.82
CA ASN A 64 -3.48 16.13 -19.80
C ASN A 64 -2.68 17.44 -19.70
N LEU A 65 -1.37 17.36 -19.45
CA LEU A 65 -0.45 18.49 -19.46
C LEU A 65 0.07 18.73 -20.87
N SER A 66 -0.14 19.92 -21.40
CA SER A 66 0.51 20.35 -22.63
C SER A 66 1.90 20.87 -22.31
N THR A 67 2.91 20.30 -22.94
CA THR A 67 4.33 20.59 -22.69
C THR A 67 5.05 20.99 -23.97
N THR A 68 6.07 21.84 -23.86
CA THR A 68 6.77 22.36 -25.05
C THR A 68 7.75 21.37 -25.68
N LYS A 69 8.20 20.33 -24.98
CA LYS A 69 9.12 19.32 -25.54
C LYS A 69 8.48 17.96 -25.81
N MET A 70 7.53 17.52 -24.98
CA MET A 70 6.93 16.19 -25.09
C MET A 70 5.51 16.19 -25.68
N GLY A 71 4.98 17.36 -26.05
CA GLY A 71 3.59 17.48 -26.47
C GLY A 71 2.66 17.27 -25.27
N THR A 72 1.61 16.48 -25.45
CA THR A 72 0.61 16.23 -24.41
C THR A 72 0.99 15.02 -23.56
N LEU A 73 1.13 15.24 -22.24
CA LEU A 73 1.39 14.22 -21.24
C LEU A 73 0.13 13.95 -20.42
N PRO A 74 -0.46 12.75 -20.48
CA PRO A 74 -1.53 12.39 -19.57
C PRO A 74 -1.00 12.33 -18.12
N GLY A 75 -1.85 12.54 -17.14
CA GLY A 75 -1.48 12.42 -15.73
C GLY A 75 -2.61 12.68 -14.77
N GLY A 76 -2.26 12.80 -13.49
CA GLY A 76 -3.22 13.11 -12.46
C GLY A 76 -2.61 13.65 -11.18
N MET A 77 -3.21 14.71 -10.66
CA MET A 77 -2.85 15.35 -9.41
C MET A 77 -3.62 14.74 -8.26
N VAL A 78 -2.95 14.55 -7.13
CA VAL A 78 -3.63 14.18 -5.89
C VAL A 78 -3.80 15.44 -5.03
N ILE A 79 -5.05 15.79 -4.72
CA ILE A 79 -5.41 16.86 -3.80
C ILE A 79 -6.04 16.23 -2.57
N LYS A 80 -5.37 16.36 -1.43
CA LYS A 80 -5.84 15.79 -0.16
C LYS A 80 -6.29 16.89 0.79
N PHE A 81 -7.53 16.76 1.27
CA PHE A 81 -8.03 17.53 2.40
C PHE A 81 -7.66 16.79 3.67
N ALA A 82 -6.69 17.33 4.38
CA ALA A 82 -6.07 16.70 5.53
C ALA A 82 -6.62 17.26 6.84
N ASN A 83 -6.74 16.40 7.86
CA ASN A 83 -7.05 16.85 9.21
C ASN A 83 -5.84 17.55 9.85
N ASN A 84 -4.63 17.03 9.60
CA ASN A 84 -3.36 17.64 9.96
C ASN A 84 -2.47 17.71 8.72
N ILE A 85 -2.38 18.89 8.08
CA ILE A 85 -1.64 19.04 6.82
C ILE A 85 -0.13 18.88 6.99
N GLU A 86 0.42 19.24 8.15
CA GLU A 86 1.86 19.22 8.38
C GLU A 86 2.36 17.78 8.47
N ASP A 87 1.70 16.95 9.28
CA ASP A 87 2.01 15.52 9.40
C ASP A 87 1.84 14.80 8.05
N GLU A 88 0.76 15.10 7.32
CA GLU A 88 0.48 14.49 6.01
C GLU A 88 1.50 14.91 4.95
N ALA A 89 1.91 16.18 4.92
CA ALA A 89 2.95 16.66 4.01
C ALA A 89 4.30 16.04 4.36
N ASN A 90 4.65 15.95 5.65
CA ASN A 90 5.89 15.31 6.11
C ASN A 90 5.91 13.83 5.74
N ASN A 91 4.82 13.10 5.99
CA ASN A 91 4.71 11.69 5.63
C ASN A 91 4.79 11.48 4.12
N ALA A 92 4.10 12.29 3.33
CA ALA A 92 4.17 12.21 1.87
C ALA A 92 5.59 12.47 1.35
N GLN A 93 6.28 13.49 1.88
CA GLN A 93 7.65 13.80 1.49
C GLN A 93 8.62 12.68 1.90
N MET A 94 8.52 12.16 3.13
CA MET A 94 9.35 11.04 3.58
C MET A 94 9.13 9.78 2.73
N LEU A 95 7.87 9.46 2.40
CA LEU A 95 7.56 8.33 1.53
C LEU A 95 8.16 8.51 0.13
N HIS A 96 8.06 9.73 -0.42
CA HIS A 96 8.68 10.10 -1.69
C HIS A 96 10.20 9.87 -1.65
N ASP A 97 10.89 10.41 -0.65
CA ASP A 97 12.34 10.29 -0.51
C ASP A 97 12.78 8.82 -0.36
N ILE A 98 12.03 8.03 0.43
CA ILE A 98 12.27 6.58 0.58
C ILE A 98 12.15 5.88 -0.76
N LEU A 99 11.09 6.13 -1.53
CA LEU A 99 10.86 5.44 -2.79
C LEU A 99 11.81 5.88 -3.90
N VAL A 100 12.27 7.13 -3.91
CA VAL A 100 13.38 7.57 -4.78
C VAL A 100 14.63 6.73 -4.47
N LYS A 101 14.97 6.56 -3.18
CA LYS A 101 16.08 5.69 -2.78
C LYS A 101 15.85 4.23 -3.21
N ARG A 102 14.65 3.67 -3.04
CA ARG A 102 14.34 2.29 -3.46
C ARG A 102 14.40 2.09 -4.97
N GLN A 103 14.00 3.11 -5.73
CA GLN A 103 14.11 3.09 -7.18
C GLN A 103 15.58 3.07 -7.61
N ASN A 104 16.44 3.87 -6.97
CA ASN A 104 17.88 3.83 -7.23
C ASN A 104 18.50 2.48 -6.85
N GLU A 105 18.11 1.88 -5.72
CA GLU A 105 18.56 0.53 -5.34
C GLU A 105 18.21 -0.51 -6.40
N TRP A 106 17.00 -0.41 -6.98
CA TRP A 106 16.54 -1.28 -8.06
C TRP A 106 17.34 -1.08 -9.35
N ASP A 107 17.56 0.17 -9.76
CA ASP A 107 18.31 0.49 -10.97
C ASP A 107 19.77 -0.01 -10.86
N GLU A 108 20.42 0.18 -9.71
CA GLU A 108 21.74 -0.40 -9.43
C GLU A 108 21.76 -1.93 -9.55
N LEU A 109 20.74 -2.61 -9.01
CA LEU A 109 20.63 -4.07 -9.10
C LEU A 109 20.47 -4.51 -10.56
N ARG A 110 19.62 -3.83 -11.33
CA ARG A 110 19.43 -4.12 -12.76
C ARG A 110 20.73 -3.94 -13.56
N ASP A 111 21.52 -2.92 -13.23
CA ASP A 111 22.78 -2.64 -13.90
C ASP A 111 23.84 -3.74 -13.66
N THR A 112 23.67 -4.59 -12.64
CA THR A 112 24.48 -5.82 -12.45
C THR A 112 24.06 -6.99 -13.35
N GLY A 113 23.00 -6.84 -14.14
CA GLY A 113 22.41 -7.89 -14.97
C GLY A 113 21.36 -8.75 -14.27
N TYR A 114 20.89 -8.34 -13.09
CA TYR A 114 19.80 -9.05 -12.41
C TYR A 114 18.50 -8.99 -13.22
N THR A 115 17.82 -10.12 -13.35
CA THR A 115 16.51 -10.22 -14.01
C THR A 115 15.48 -10.77 -13.04
N LEU A 116 14.30 -10.16 -13.01
CA LEU A 116 13.17 -10.72 -12.27
C LEU A 116 12.82 -12.14 -12.76
N PRO A 117 12.33 -13.01 -11.85
CA PRO A 117 11.68 -14.26 -12.22
C PRO A 117 10.62 -14.06 -13.31
N ASP A 118 10.45 -15.04 -14.20
CA ASP A 118 9.57 -14.93 -15.37
C ASP A 118 8.15 -14.46 -15.04
N HIS A 119 7.59 -14.97 -13.94
CA HIS A 119 6.25 -14.64 -13.48
C HIS A 119 6.12 -13.21 -12.90
N LEU A 120 7.21 -12.45 -12.79
CA LEU A 120 7.21 -11.04 -12.35
C LEU A 120 7.72 -10.09 -13.43
N ARG A 121 8.20 -10.60 -14.58
CA ARG A 121 8.80 -9.75 -15.63
C ARG A 121 7.84 -8.75 -16.26
N TYR A 122 6.53 -8.98 -16.16
CA TYR A 122 5.50 -8.06 -16.67
C TYR A 122 5.03 -7.05 -15.61
N PHE A 123 5.60 -7.10 -14.41
CA PHE A 123 5.32 -6.12 -13.36
C PHE A 123 6.06 -4.81 -13.59
N PRO A 124 5.48 -3.69 -13.15
CA PRO A 124 6.10 -2.38 -13.26
C PRO A 124 7.51 -2.34 -12.67
N GLU A 125 8.48 -1.83 -13.43
CA GLU A 125 9.83 -1.64 -12.89
C GLU A 125 9.96 -0.35 -12.08
N ARG A 126 9.07 0.62 -12.32
CA ARG A 126 9.09 1.92 -11.65
C ARG A 126 8.16 1.93 -10.44
N VAL A 127 8.70 2.31 -9.29
CA VAL A 127 7.97 2.54 -8.04
C VAL A 127 8.31 3.92 -7.50
N TYR A 128 7.30 4.68 -7.07
CA TYR A 128 7.50 6.01 -6.50
C TYR A 128 6.32 6.41 -5.59
N ALA A 129 6.42 7.57 -4.94
CA ALA A 129 5.26 8.24 -4.35
C ALA A 129 5.16 9.67 -4.90
N PRO A 130 3.94 10.21 -5.11
CA PRO A 130 3.77 11.57 -5.60
C PRO A 130 4.48 12.58 -4.69
N ALA A 131 5.38 13.39 -5.26
CA ALA A 131 6.10 14.42 -4.50
C ALA A 131 5.14 15.50 -3.96
N VAL A 132 5.53 16.17 -2.88
CA VAL A 132 4.78 17.31 -2.35
C VAL A 132 5.00 18.54 -3.23
N ILE A 133 3.92 19.03 -3.87
CA ILE A 133 3.95 20.25 -4.71
C ILE A 133 3.68 21.49 -3.86
N GLY A 134 2.89 21.34 -2.81
CA GLY A 134 2.67 22.39 -1.83
C GLY A 134 1.48 22.15 -0.92
N THR A 135 1.36 23.03 0.05
CA THR A 135 0.29 23.04 1.04
C THR A 135 -0.44 24.37 0.99
N TYR A 136 -1.76 24.34 1.13
CA TYR A 136 -2.60 25.51 1.23
C TYR A 136 -3.46 25.45 2.50
N LYS A 137 -3.54 26.57 3.21
CA LYS A 137 -4.33 26.71 4.44
C LYS A 137 -5.14 27.99 4.40
N GLU A 138 -6.45 27.87 4.44
CA GLU A 138 -7.39 29.01 4.53
C GLU A 138 -8.56 28.64 5.44
N GLY A 139 -8.62 29.29 6.61
CA GLY A 139 -9.54 28.90 7.68
C GLY A 139 -9.31 27.46 8.13
N ASP A 140 -10.40 26.68 8.19
CA ASP A 140 -10.37 25.25 8.52
C ASP A 140 -10.00 24.35 7.34
N ASN A 141 -9.91 24.91 6.13
CA ASN A 141 -9.55 24.14 4.94
C ASN A 141 -8.03 23.99 4.84
N GLN A 142 -7.59 22.75 4.96
CA GLN A 142 -6.20 22.33 4.87
C GLN A 142 -6.05 21.40 3.66
N VAL A 143 -5.30 21.85 2.65
CA VAL A 143 -5.17 21.17 1.37
C VAL A 143 -3.71 20.87 1.04
N LEU A 144 -3.38 19.58 0.93
CA LEU A 144 -2.10 19.09 0.43
C LEU A 144 -2.23 18.81 -1.07
N MET A 145 -1.31 19.35 -1.86
CA MET A 145 -1.19 19.11 -3.30
C MET A 145 0.04 18.25 -3.56
N LEU A 146 -0.17 17.11 -4.22
CA LEU A 146 0.89 16.18 -4.61
C LEU A 146 1.06 16.13 -6.14
N GLU A 147 2.18 15.55 -6.56
CA GLU A 147 2.65 15.47 -7.94
C GLU A 147 1.59 14.99 -8.94
N PHE A 148 1.70 15.49 -10.17
CA PHE A 148 0.87 15.17 -11.31
C PHE A 148 1.43 13.97 -12.10
N VAL A 149 0.74 12.82 -12.15
CA VAL A 149 1.31 11.61 -12.77
C VAL A 149 0.30 10.62 -13.41
N ASP A 150 0.71 10.00 -14.52
CA ASP A 150 -0.04 9.15 -15.48
C ASP A 150 -1.24 8.36 -14.96
N GLN A 151 -2.47 8.73 -15.35
CA GLN A 151 -3.68 7.87 -15.38
C GLN A 151 -3.68 6.66 -14.43
N PHE A 152 -3.62 6.94 -13.13
CA PHE A 152 -3.60 5.90 -12.11
C PHE A 152 -5.01 5.40 -11.79
N VAL A 153 -5.10 4.10 -11.53
CA VAL A 153 -6.22 3.47 -10.83
C VAL A 153 -5.68 2.80 -9.57
N THR A 154 -6.51 2.68 -8.54
CA THR A 154 -6.12 1.89 -7.38
C THR A 154 -5.98 0.43 -7.77
N LEU A 155 -5.08 -0.32 -7.14
CA LEU A 155 -4.92 -1.76 -7.37
C LEU A 155 -6.22 -2.51 -7.00
N SER A 156 -7.01 -1.99 -6.06
CA SER A 156 -8.36 -2.50 -5.78
C SER A 156 -9.27 -2.41 -7.01
N ASP A 157 -9.22 -1.31 -7.75
CA ASP A 157 -10.09 -1.02 -8.89
C ASP A 157 -9.50 -1.45 -10.25
N SER A 158 -8.24 -1.88 -10.30
CA SER A 158 -7.61 -2.30 -11.56
C SER A 158 -8.20 -3.61 -12.10
N GLU A 159 -8.33 -3.70 -13.42
CA GLU A 159 -8.79 -4.89 -14.14
C GLU A 159 -7.59 -5.79 -14.49
N GLU A 160 -7.01 -6.42 -13.47
CA GLU A 160 -5.92 -7.39 -13.69
C GLU A 160 -6.46 -8.73 -14.22
N ARG A 161 -5.77 -9.29 -15.24
CA ARG A 161 -6.19 -10.52 -15.92
C ARG A 161 -6.35 -11.73 -14.98
N GLY A 162 -5.55 -11.80 -13.91
CA GLY A 162 -5.61 -12.88 -12.91
C GLY A 162 -6.49 -12.56 -11.69
N GLY A 163 -7.30 -11.50 -11.74
CA GLY A 163 -8.21 -11.13 -10.65
C GLY A 163 -7.48 -10.89 -9.32
N LEU A 164 -8.00 -11.46 -8.23
CA LEU A 164 -7.42 -11.25 -6.89
C LEU A 164 -6.02 -11.86 -6.74
N GLN A 165 -5.74 -13.00 -7.40
CA GLN A 165 -4.42 -13.64 -7.36
C GLN A 165 -3.34 -12.71 -7.91
N GLU A 166 -3.58 -12.10 -9.07
CA GLU A 166 -2.66 -11.13 -9.67
C GLU A 166 -2.45 -9.92 -8.76
N LYS A 167 -3.53 -9.45 -8.11
CA LYS A 167 -3.45 -8.36 -7.12
C LYS A 167 -2.63 -8.73 -5.90
N MET A 168 -2.66 -9.97 -5.44
CA MET A 168 -1.80 -10.46 -4.34
C MET A 168 -0.34 -10.45 -4.75
N HIS A 169 -0.03 -10.93 -5.95
CA HIS A 169 1.33 -10.88 -6.48
C HIS A 169 1.83 -9.44 -6.64
N LEU A 170 1.01 -8.55 -7.20
CA LEU A 170 1.34 -7.13 -7.36
C LEU A 170 1.52 -6.43 -6.02
N LEU A 171 0.68 -6.73 -5.02
CA LEU A 171 0.81 -6.16 -3.69
C LEU A 171 2.09 -6.64 -2.99
N GLY A 172 2.38 -7.95 -3.05
CA GLY A 172 3.63 -8.51 -2.53
C GLY A 172 4.86 -7.90 -3.22
N TYR A 173 4.83 -7.78 -4.55
CA TYR A 173 5.87 -7.11 -5.32
C TYR A 173 6.01 -5.63 -4.93
N SER A 174 4.90 -4.90 -4.81
CA SER A 174 4.90 -3.48 -4.44
C SER A 174 5.49 -3.26 -3.05
N LEU A 175 5.19 -4.16 -2.10
CA LEU A 175 5.69 -4.09 -0.73
C LEU A 175 7.19 -4.37 -0.64
N VAL A 176 7.72 -5.36 -1.37
CA VAL A 176 9.19 -5.55 -1.41
C VAL A 176 9.90 -4.36 -2.04
N ARG A 177 9.29 -3.74 -3.05
CA ARG A 177 9.82 -2.51 -3.65
C ARG A 177 9.76 -1.31 -2.71
N LEU A 178 8.74 -1.22 -1.84
CA LEU A 178 8.64 -0.20 -0.79
C LEU A 178 9.68 -0.39 0.31
N HIS A 179 9.79 -1.61 0.85
CA HIS A 179 10.68 -1.91 1.97
C HIS A 179 12.16 -1.92 1.58
N GLY A 180 12.45 -2.15 0.30
CA GLY A 180 13.80 -2.37 -0.18
C GLY A 180 14.34 -3.75 0.18
N PHE A 181 15.51 -4.07 -0.36
CA PHE A 181 16.13 -5.40 -0.25
C PHE A 181 17.59 -5.35 0.24
N LYS A 182 18.09 -4.17 0.61
CA LYS A 182 19.43 -3.98 1.18
C LYS A 182 19.44 -3.73 2.69
N GLU A 183 18.28 -3.37 3.26
CA GLU A 183 18.17 -2.99 4.68
C GLU A 183 17.60 -4.13 5.50
N PHE A 184 18.36 -4.57 6.50
CA PHE A 184 17.96 -5.59 7.46
C PHE A 184 18.45 -5.16 8.84
N LYS A 185 17.52 -4.94 9.77
CA LYS A 185 17.86 -4.68 11.18
C LYS A 185 16.96 -5.50 12.09
N ARG A 186 17.38 -5.63 13.34
CA ARG A 186 16.51 -6.17 14.38
C ARG A 186 15.47 -5.13 14.76
N VAL A 187 14.26 -5.59 15.03
CA VAL A 187 13.20 -4.75 15.60
C VAL A 187 13.50 -4.53 17.07
N GLU A 188 13.36 -3.30 17.55
CA GLU A 188 13.52 -3.04 18.98
C GLU A 188 12.40 -3.71 19.79
N LYS A 189 12.75 -4.27 20.95
CA LYS A 189 11.84 -5.05 21.80
C LYS A 189 10.54 -4.32 22.15
N THR A 190 10.60 -2.99 22.22
CA THR A 190 9.54 -2.14 22.74
C THR A 190 8.57 -1.66 21.68
N VAL A 191 8.89 -1.77 20.38
CA VAL A 191 8.05 -1.25 19.27
C VAL A 191 6.66 -1.87 19.31
N TYR A 192 6.58 -3.18 19.56
CA TYR A 192 5.31 -3.93 19.56
C TYR A 192 4.72 -4.18 20.96
N ASP A 193 5.32 -3.65 22.03
CA ASP A 193 4.79 -3.85 23.39
C ASP A 193 3.31 -3.44 23.55
N PRO A 194 2.85 -2.31 22.98
CA PRO A 194 1.43 -1.95 23.01
C PRO A 194 0.53 -2.99 22.32
N LEU A 195 0.98 -3.54 21.18
CA LEU A 195 0.26 -4.57 20.45
C LEU A 195 0.18 -5.86 21.27
N PHE A 196 1.29 -6.32 21.83
CA PHE A 196 1.31 -7.49 22.71
C PHE A 196 0.41 -7.31 23.94
N HIS A 197 0.43 -6.14 24.56
CA HIS A 197 -0.47 -5.81 25.67
C HIS A 197 -1.94 -5.90 25.25
N HIS A 198 -2.28 -5.36 24.08
CA HIS A 198 -3.63 -5.42 23.52
C HIS A 198 -4.08 -6.86 23.20
N MET A 199 -3.15 -7.77 22.88
CA MET A 199 -3.46 -9.17 22.57
C MET A 199 -3.72 -10.06 23.79
N LYS A 200 -3.27 -9.67 24.99
CA LYS A 200 -3.38 -10.47 26.23
C LYS A 200 -4.78 -10.99 26.57
N PRO A 201 -5.89 -10.24 26.32
CA PRO A 201 -7.23 -10.74 26.59
C PRO A 201 -7.69 -11.84 25.63
N PHE A 202 -6.99 -12.07 24.53
CA PHE A 202 -7.43 -12.92 23.42
C PHE A 202 -6.55 -14.15 23.19
N VAL A 203 -5.28 -14.08 23.58
CA VAL A 203 -4.25 -15.07 23.23
C VAL A 203 -3.49 -15.47 24.49
N ARG A 204 -3.17 -16.76 24.63
CA ARG A 204 -2.39 -17.27 25.76
C ARG A 204 -0.99 -16.63 25.85
N GLU A 205 -0.53 -16.35 27.07
CA GLU A 205 0.75 -15.64 27.31
C GLU A 205 1.97 -16.41 26.78
N ASP A 206 1.96 -17.74 26.81
CA ASP A 206 3.04 -18.58 26.26
C ASP A 206 3.17 -18.41 24.73
N VAL A 207 2.05 -18.29 24.03
CA VAL A 207 2.00 -18.02 22.59
C VAL A 207 2.49 -16.60 22.28
N LEU A 208 2.07 -15.61 23.07
CA LEU A 208 2.55 -14.23 22.90
C LEU A 208 4.05 -14.11 23.15
N GLN A 209 4.57 -14.83 24.15
CA GLN A 209 6.00 -14.86 24.41
C GLN A 209 6.77 -15.49 23.25
N TYR A 210 6.28 -16.59 22.67
CA TYR A 210 6.85 -17.18 21.47
C TYR A 210 6.95 -16.17 20.32
N TRP A 211 5.88 -15.44 20.00
CA TRP A 211 5.91 -14.45 18.93
C TRP A 211 6.82 -13.27 19.24
N LYS A 212 6.89 -12.85 20.50
CA LYS A 212 7.86 -11.84 20.94
C LYS A 212 9.29 -12.30 20.69
N ASP A 213 9.61 -13.55 21.02
CA ASP A 213 10.94 -14.12 20.78
C ASP A 213 11.24 -14.23 19.27
N VAL A 214 10.25 -14.59 18.45
CA VAL A 214 10.39 -14.60 16.97
C VAL A 214 10.76 -13.21 16.44
N LEU A 215 10.03 -12.17 16.85
CA LEU A 215 10.28 -10.80 16.36
C LEU A 215 11.63 -10.25 16.82
N VAL A 216 12.00 -10.48 18.09
CA VAL A 216 13.26 -9.99 18.67
C VAL A 216 14.48 -10.66 18.07
N ASN A 217 14.36 -11.94 17.69
CA ASN A 217 15.45 -12.70 17.07
C ASN A 217 15.44 -12.61 15.53
N GLY A 218 14.41 -11.99 14.94
CA GLY A 218 14.32 -11.72 13.52
C GLY A 218 15.16 -10.52 13.08
N ASN A 219 15.49 -10.48 11.79
CA ASN A 219 16.14 -9.35 11.12
C ASN A 219 15.18 -8.64 10.14
N GLY A 220 13.87 -8.72 10.45
CA GLY A 220 12.78 -8.19 9.64
C GLY A 220 12.62 -6.67 9.67
N GLY A 221 13.24 -6.01 10.65
CA GLY A 221 13.09 -4.58 10.88
C GLY A 221 13.58 -3.72 9.72
N ILE A 222 12.90 -2.60 9.50
CA ILE A 222 13.24 -1.55 8.53
C ILE A 222 13.01 -0.16 9.13
N PRO A 223 13.61 0.92 8.58
CA PRO A 223 13.41 2.27 9.10
C PRO A 223 11.95 2.69 9.17
N PHE A 224 11.15 2.34 8.17
CA PHE A 224 9.73 2.65 8.11
C PHE A 224 8.98 1.56 7.35
N ILE A 225 7.77 1.24 7.81
CA ILE A 225 6.73 0.55 7.04
C ILE A 225 5.67 1.57 6.59
N HIS A 226 4.83 1.25 5.61
CA HIS A 226 3.73 2.11 5.19
C HIS A 226 2.73 2.37 6.32
N GLY A 227 2.38 1.32 7.08
CA GLY A 227 1.41 1.35 8.19
C GLY A 227 -0.07 1.34 7.76
N ASP A 228 -0.35 1.53 6.46
CA ASP A 228 -1.69 1.41 5.86
C ASP A 228 -1.65 0.69 4.50
N SER A 229 -0.97 -0.46 4.47
CA SER A 229 -0.61 -1.19 3.24
C SER A 229 -1.77 -1.97 2.62
N HIS A 230 -2.75 -1.31 2.02
CA HIS A 230 -3.87 -1.99 1.37
C HIS A 230 -4.04 -1.62 -0.11
N LEU A 231 -4.80 -2.44 -0.84
CA LEU A 231 -5.00 -2.33 -2.30
C LEU A 231 -5.51 -0.96 -2.79
N GLN A 232 -6.10 -0.13 -1.92
CA GLN A 232 -6.55 1.22 -2.29
C GLN A 232 -5.43 2.27 -2.24
N ASN A 233 -4.35 2.00 -1.49
CA ASN A 233 -3.20 2.89 -1.31
C ASN A 233 -2.05 2.56 -2.27
N VAL A 234 -2.22 1.50 -3.06
CA VAL A 234 -1.35 1.17 -4.19
C VAL A 234 -2.06 1.61 -5.46
N LEU A 235 -1.43 2.51 -6.19
CA LEU A 235 -1.89 2.95 -7.50
C LEU A 235 -1.09 2.25 -8.59
N LEU A 236 -1.76 1.84 -9.65
CA LEU A 236 -1.17 1.29 -10.86
C LEU A 236 -1.50 2.19 -12.05
N SER A 237 -0.49 2.57 -12.84
CA SER A 237 -0.72 3.35 -14.05
C SER A 237 -1.41 2.49 -15.11
N ASN A 238 -2.40 3.03 -15.81
CA ASN A 238 -3.12 2.36 -16.91
C ASN A 238 -2.32 2.19 -18.21
N ALA A 239 -1.00 2.34 -18.18
CA ALA A 239 -0.16 2.09 -19.35
C ALA A 239 -0.20 0.59 -19.72
N PRO A 240 -0.22 0.23 -21.02
CA PRO A 240 -0.19 -1.17 -21.44
C PRO A 240 1.02 -1.90 -20.83
N SER A 241 0.84 -3.16 -20.42
CA SER A 241 1.84 -3.96 -19.70
C SER A 241 3.18 -4.15 -20.42
N SER A 242 3.23 -3.89 -21.73
CA SER A 242 4.43 -3.94 -22.55
C SER A 242 5.18 -2.61 -22.66
N THR A 243 4.70 -1.54 -22.02
CA THR A 243 5.34 -0.22 -22.10
C THR A 243 6.19 0.05 -20.87
N ALA A 244 7.37 0.66 -21.08
CA ALA A 244 8.28 1.13 -20.03
C ALA A 244 7.67 2.19 -19.10
N LEU A 245 6.40 2.54 -19.31
CA LEU A 245 5.65 3.55 -18.57
C LEU A 245 4.76 2.96 -17.47
N ARG A 246 4.56 1.62 -17.43
CA ARG A 246 3.79 1.01 -16.34
C ARG A 246 4.56 1.21 -15.03
N SER A 247 3.89 1.79 -14.03
CA SER A 247 4.47 2.18 -12.74
C SER A 247 3.52 1.88 -11.59
N ILE A 248 4.10 1.70 -10.41
CA ILE A 248 3.39 1.59 -9.13
C ILE A 248 3.63 2.88 -8.36
N ALA A 249 2.56 3.45 -7.79
CA ALA A 249 2.68 4.55 -6.84
C ALA A 249 2.07 4.18 -5.49
N TRP A 250 2.75 4.56 -4.41
CA TRP A 250 2.22 4.46 -3.04
C TRP A 250 1.68 5.81 -2.58
N ILE A 251 0.53 5.80 -1.91
CA ILE A 251 -0.14 7.00 -1.37
C ILE A 251 -0.68 6.76 0.03
N ASP A 252 -1.00 7.84 0.75
CA ASP A 252 -1.69 7.78 2.05
C ASP A 252 -0.97 6.92 3.11
N ALA A 253 0.36 7.03 3.19
CA ALA A 253 1.17 6.34 4.21
C ALA A 253 1.06 6.99 5.59
N MET A 254 1.03 6.14 6.62
CA MET A 254 1.21 6.56 8.03
C MET A 254 2.69 6.65 8.41
N LEU A 255 3.56 5.90 7.73
CA LEU A 255 5.01 5.80 7.97
C LEU A 255 5.37 5.45 9.42
N LEU A 256 5.06 4.22 9.82
CA LEU A 256 5.41 3.75 11.17
C LEU A 256 6.92 3.44 11.24
N PRO A 257 7.67 4.09 12.16
CA PRO A 257 9.11 3.92 12.26
C PRO A 257 9.50 2.61 12.94
N ASP A 258 10.68 2.10 12.60
CA ASP A 258 11.37 1.00 13.29
C ASP A 258 10.59 -0.33 13.40
N SER A 259 9.60 -0.51 12.52
CA SER A 259 8.71 -1.67 12.49
C SER A 259 9.27 -2.87 11.70
N ASP A 260 8.64 -4.02 11.90
CA ASP A 260 8.87 -5.24 11.12
C ASP A 260 8.16 -5.17 9.76
N ARG A 261 8.87 -5.54 8.69
CA ARG A 261 8.33 -5.48 7.32
C ARG A 261 7.12 -6.40 7.07
N LEU A 262 6.92 -7.46 7.85
CA LEU A 262 5.79 -8.37 7.70
C LEU A 262 4.53 -7.84 8.40
N ASP A 263 4.64 -6.76 9.17
CA ASP A 263 3.51 -6.01 9.72
C ASP A 263 2.64 -5.45 8.60
N ASP A 264 3.26 -4.78 7.61
CA ASP A 264 2.56 -4.27 6.42
C ASP A 264 1.89 -5.39 5.61
N VAL A 265 2.52 -6.57 5.55
CA VAL A 265 1.97 -7.73 4.84
C VAL A 265 0.77 -8.30 5.59
N GLY A 266 0.87 -8.45 6.91
CA GLY A 266 -0.24 -8.87 7.77
C GLY A 266 -1.40 -7.86 7.73
N TYR A 267 -1.09 -6.57 7.74
CA TYR A 267 -2.06 -5.50 7.58
C TYR A 267 -2.81 -5.62 6.25
N ALA A 268 -2.09 -5.80 5.15
CA ALA A 268 -2.66 -5.94 3.81
C ALA A 268 -3.62 -7.12 3.71
N LEU A 269 -3.19 -8.29 4.18
CA LEU A 269 -3.99 -9.51 4.18
C LEU A 269 -5.23 -9.37 5.06
N SER A 270 -5.08 -8.79 6.26
CA SER A 270 -6.21 -8.57 7.19
C SER A 270 -7.27 -7.65 6.58
N TYR A 271 -6.85 -6.63 5.82
CA TYR A 271 -7.77 -5.73 5.11
C TYR A 271 -8.56 -6.47 4.03
N ILE A 272 -7.91 -7.36 3.28
CA ILE A 272 -8.56 -8.15 2.24
C ILE A 272 -9.56 -9.13 2.86
N ILE A 273 -9.19 -9.85 3.92
CA ILE A 273 -10.10 -10.71 4.69
C ILE A 273 -11.30 -9.90 5.19
N GLN A 274 -11.07 -8.74 5.80
CA GLN A 274 -12.14 -7.85 6.29
C GLN A 274 -13.12 -7.48 5.17
N LYS A 275 -12.60 -7.04 4.02
CA LYS A 275 -13.43 -6.63 2.87
C LYS A 275 -14.25 -7.79 2.33
N GLN A 276 -13.61 -8.94 2.11
CA GLN A 276 -14.29 -10.15 1.62
C GLN A 276 -15.32 -10.67 2.63
N THR A 277 -14.99 -10.69 3.92
CA THR A 277 -15.93 -11.12 4.97
C THR A 277 -17.19 -10.25 4.93
N ARG A 278 -17.03 -8.93 4.82
CA ARG A 278 -18.16 -8.01 4.67
C ARG A 278 -19.04 -8.38 3.48
N GLU A 279 -18.44 -8.58 2.31
CA GLU A 279 -19.15 -8.96 1.09
C GLU A 279 -19.94 -10.27 1.27
N TYR A 280 -19.36 -11.28 1.91
CA TYR A 280 -20.05 -12.55 2.18
C TYR A 280 -21.18 -12.42 3.21
N THR A 281 -21.01 -11.58 4.24
CA THR A 281 -22.05 -11.36 5.28
C THR A 281 -23.22 -10.51 4.81
N MET A 282 -23.08 -9.82 3.68
CA MET A 282 -24.16 -9.04 3.05
C MET A 282 -25.10 -9.89 2.17
N VAL A 283 -24.78 -11.16 1.95
CA VAL A 283 -25.65 -12.11 1.24
C VAL A 283 -26.79 -12.55 2.16
N ASP A 284 -28.01 -12.74 1.62
CA ASP A 284 -29.19 -13.17 2.38
C ASP A 284 -29.67 -14.57 1.96
N PRO A 285 -29.66 -15.59 2.85
CA PRO A 285 -29.14 -15.55 4.21
C PRO A 285 -27.60 -15.54 4.26
N PRO A 286 -26.99 -14.96 5.31
CA PRO A 286 -25.54 -14.96 5.45
C PRO A 286 -25.03 -16.40 5.62
N PRO A 287 -23.82 -16.71 5.12
CA PRO A 287 -23.22 -18.02 5.34
C PRO A 287 -23.00 -18.30 6.83
N ASP A 288 -22.98 -19.59 7.17
CA ASP A 288 -22.61 -20.03 8.52
C ASP A 288 -21.21 -19.54 8.91
N LYS A 289 -21.05 -19.11 10.17
CA LYS A 289 -19.81 -18.55 10.72
C LYS A 289 -18.62 -19.49 10.54
N GLN A 290 -18.78 -20.78 10.87
CA GLN A 290 -17.67 -21.73 10.80
C GLN A 290 -17.26 -21.95 9.34
N LYS A 291 -18.21 -21.98 8.41
CA LYS A 291 -17.90 -22.08 6.97
C LYS A 291 -17.10 -20.88 6.47
N LEU A 292 -17.38 -19.66 6.96
CA LEU A 292 -16.58 -18.48 6.62
C LEU A 292 -15.16 -18.58 7.19
N ILE A 293 -15.02 -18.99 8.45
CA ILE A 293 -13.71 -19.18 9.09
C ILE A 293 -12.88 -20.21 8.30
N ASP A 294 -13.45 -21.40 8.04
CA ASP A 294 -12.77 -22.48 7.31
C ASP A 294 -12.36 -22.04 5.89
N PHE A 295 -13.25 -21.29 5.22
CA PHE A 295 -12.96 -20.72 3.90
C PHE A 295 -11.76 -19.76 3.97
N PHE A 296 -11.79 -18.78 4.88
CA PHE A 296 -10.73 -17.77 4.98
C PHE A 296 -9.39 -18.37 5.43
N VAL A 297 -9.38 -19.32 6.36
CA VAL A 297 -8.16 -20.06 6.71
C VAL A 297 -7.61 -20.77 5.48
N LYS A 298 -8.44 -21.55 4.78
CA LYS A 298 -8.00 -22.33 3.62
C LYS A 298 -7.42 -21.45 2.52
N VAL A 299 -8.15 -20.41 2.10
CA VAL A 299 -7.73 -19.56 0.97
C VAL A 299 -6.51 -18.70 1.35
N THR A 300 -6.45 -18.20 2.58
CA THR A 300 -5.32 -17.37 3.02
C THR A 300 -4.03 -18.17 3.04
N ILE A 301 -4.06 -19.39 3.60
CA ILE A 301 -2.88 -20.26 3.71
C ILE A 301 -2.45 -20.85 2.37
N LYS A 302 -3.41 -21.31 1.56
CA LYS A 302 -3.08 -22.03 0.32
C LYS A 302 -2.86 -21.13 -0.88
N GLU A 303 -3.35 -19.90 -0.83
CA GLU A 303 -3.35 -19.01 -2.00
C GLU A 303 -2.76 -17.64 -1.66
N TRP A 304 -3.38 -16.87 -0.76
CA TRP A 304 -3.04 -15.45 -0.62
C TRP A 304 -1.64 -15.20 -0.04
N ILE A 305 -1.27 -15.87 1.05
CA ILE A 305 0.10 -15.76 1.60
C ILE A 305 1.12 -16.27 0.57
N PRO A 306 0.98 -17.48 -0.02
CA PRO A 306 1.89 -17.95 -1.06
C PRO A 306 2.09 -16.99 -2.23
N TYR A 307 1.01 -16.44 -2.81
CA TYR A 307 1.12 -15.51 -3.94
C TYR A 307 1.83 -14.21 -3.55
N MET A 308 1.51 -13.67 -2.37
CA MET A 308 2.16 -12.46 -1.87
C MET A 308 3.65 -12.71 -1.57
N TYR A 309 3.97 -13.83 -0.92
CA TYR A 309 5.34 -14.19 -0.53
C TYR A 309 6.21 -14.55 -1.73
N GLN A 310 5.67 -15.18 -2.76
CA GLN A 310 6.41 -15.48 -3.98
C GLN A 310 6.94 -14.21 -4.64
N SER A 311 6.13 -13.16 -4.69
CA SER A 311 6.56 -11.85 -5.23
C SER A 311 7.41 -11.06 -4.24
N TYR A 312 7.08 -11.11 -2.96
CA TYR A 312 7.79 -10.36 -1.91
C TYR A 312 9.21 -10.90 -1.67
N GLY A 313 9.38 -12.23 -1.69
CA GLY A 313 10.67 -12.91 -1.59
C GLY A 313 11.49 -12.89 -2.88
N ALA A 314 11.06 -12.15 -3.91
CA ALA A 314 11.76 -12.11 -5.19
C ALA A 314 13.13 -11.42 -5.12
N LEU A 315 13.34 -10.52 -4.15
CA LEU A 315 14.58 -9.73 -4.03
C LEU A 315 15.43 -10.10 -2.80
N PHE A 316 14.91 -10.94 -1.90
CA PHE A 316 15.65 -11.45 -0.74
C PHE A 316 15.02 -12.74 -0.20
N ASP A 317 15.81 -13.51 0.55
CA ASP A 317 15.36 -14.75 1.19
C ASP A 317 14.68 -14.47 2.54
N LEU A 318 13.37 -14.65 2.60
CA LEU A 318 12.56 -14.49 3.83
C LEU A 318 13.05 -15.39 4.97
N ASN A 319 13.54 -16.60 4.68
CA ASN A 319 13.98 -17.53 5.72
C ASN A 319 15.26 -17.05 6.42
N LYS A 320 16.07 -16.22 5.75
CA LYS A 320 17.24 -15.57 6.38
C LYS A 320 16.83 -14.44 7.32
N LEU A 321 15.68 -13.81 7.09
CA LEU A 321 15.16 -12.77 7.96
C LEU A 321 14.55 -13.35 9.23
N TYR A 322 13.93 -14.52 9.12
CA TYR A 322 13.18 -15.14 10.20
C TYR A 322 13.57 -16.62 10.39
N PRO A 323 14.79 -16.90 10.86
CA PRO A 323 15.31 -18.27 10.98
C PRO A 323 14.57 -19.14 12.01
N HIS A 324 13.80 -18.53 12.91
CA HIS A 324 13.16 -19.19 14.04
C HIS A 324 11.62 -19.18 13.99
N GLY A 325 11.03 -18.67 12.92
CA GLY A 325 9.57 -18.63 12.74
C GLY A 325 9.13 -17.40 11.95
N ASN A 326 8.16 -17.56 11.06
CA ASN A 326 7.68 -16.47 10.21
C ASN A 326 6.50 -15.73 10.90
N PRO A 327 6.60 -14.41 11.18
CA PRO A 327 5.59 -13.69 11.95
C PRO A 327 4.33 -13.30 11.17
N ILE A 328 4.07 -13.80 9.94
CA ILE A 328 2.78 -13.48 9.26
C ILE A 328 1.60 -13.81 10.13
N ASP A 329 1.59 -15.02 10.69
CA ASP A 329 0.44 -15.54 11.43
C ASP A 329 0.12 -14.61 12.61
N PHE A 330 1.15 -14.09 13.27
CA PHE A 330 1.01 -13.08 14.31
C PHE A 330 0.45 -11.76 13.79
N PHE A 331 1.11 -11.13 12.80
CA PHE A 331 0.69 -9.82 12.31
C PHE A 331 -0.71 -9.85 11.68
N LEU A 332 -0.99 -10.84 10.83
CA LEU A 332 -2.30 -11.05 10.25
C LEU A 332 -3.36 -11.21 11.34
N GLY A 333 -3.11 -12.10 12.31
CA GLY A 333 -4.10 -12.36 13.35
C GLY A 333 -4.31 -11.17 14.29
N ALA A 334 -3.26 -10.44 14.63
CA ALA A 334 -3.33 -9.26 15.48
C ALA A 334 -4.15 -8.14 14.80
N HIS A 335 -3.90 -7.89 13.51
CA HIS A 335 -4.68 -6.92 12.74
C HIS A 335 -6.14 -7.34 12.58
N LEU A 336 -6.44 -8.63 12.41
CA LEU A 336 -7.82 -9.12 12.36
C LEU A 336 -8.57 -8.86 13.68
N ILE A 337 -7.92 -9.11 14.83
CA ILE A 337 -8.50 -8.81 16.15
C ILE A 337 -8.75 -7.31 16.30
N VAL A 338 -7.77 -6.46 15.99
CA VAL A 338 -7.92 -4.99 16.07
C VAL A 338 -9.06 -4.51 15.16
N ARG A 339 -9.09 -4.99 13.91
CA ARG A 339 -10.13 -4.64 12.92
C ARG A 339 -11.52 -5.09 13.33
N SER A 340 -11.65 -6.18 14.09
CA SER A 340 -12.95 -6.63 14.61
C SER A 340 -13.65 -5.55 15.45
N GLY A 341 -12.89 -4.68 16.12
CA GLY A 341 -13.42 -3.56 16.90
C GLY A 341 -13.98 -2.40 16.08
N LEU A 342 -13.84 -2.42 14.74
CA LEU A 342 -14.35 -1.40 13.84
C LEU A 342 -15.78 -1.65 13.35
N TRP A 343 -16.38 -2.79 13.73
CA TRP A 343 -17.68 -3.25 13.22
C TRP A 343 -18.75 -3.27 14.31
N GLN A 344 -20.01 -3.20 13.88
CA GLN A 344 -21.18 -3.31 14.76
C GLN A 344 -21.89 -4.66 14.58
N GLU A 345 -21.73 -5.27 13.41
CA GLU A 345 -22.33 -6.54 13.04
C GLU A 345 -21.65 -7.69 13.78
N GLU A 346 -22.40 -8.40 14.63
CA GLU A 346 -21.88 -9.47 15.50
C GLU A 346 -21.15 -10.57 14.70
N ILE A 347 -21.66 -10.93 13.53
CA ILE A 347 -21.02 -11.91 12.64
C ILE A 347 -19.64 -11.44 12.15
N MET A 348 -19.49 -10.16 11.80
CA MET A 348 -18.20 -9.58 11.38
C MET A 348 -17.20 -9.61 12.54
N ILE A 349 -17.63 -9.17 13.72
CA ILE A 349 -16.79 -9.15 14.92
C ILE A 349 -16.32 -10.57 15.25
N SER A 350 -17.25 -11.53 15.30
CA SER A 350 -16.97 -12.92 15.66
C SER A 350 -16.04 -13.60 14.66
N VAL A 351 -16.29 -13.48 13.35
CA VAL A 351 -15.44 -14.09 12.31
C VAL A 351 -14.02 -13.53 12.35
N LEU A 352 -13.86 -12.20 12.35
CA LEU A 352 -12.52 -11.58 12.32
C LEU A 352 -11.73 -11.89 13.60
N LYS A 353 -12.39 -11.83 14.76
CA LYS A 353 -11.76 -12.15 16.04
C LYS A 353 -11.35 -13.63 16.13
N GLU A 354 -12.21 -14.55 15.75
CA GLU A 354 -11.90 -16.00 15.78
C GLU A 354 -10.81 -16.37 14.79
N LEU A 355 -10.83 -15.81 13.57
CA LEU A 355 -9.73 -15.95 12.63
C LEU A 355 -8.43 -15.42 13.25
N GLY A 356 -8.46 -14.23 13.83
CA GLY A 356 -7.27 -13.62 14.38
C GLY A 356 -6.63 -14.44 15.52
N ILE A 357 -7.45 -14.94 16.45
CA ILE A 357 -6.99 -15.85 17.50
C ILE A 357 -6.43 -17.14 16.88
N TYR A 358 -7.13 -17.72 15.90
CA TYR A 358 -6.69 -18.95 15.23
C TYR A 358 -5.32 -18.78 14.55
N PHE A 359 -5.10 -17.69 13.81
CA PHE A 359 -3.82 -17.42 13.18
C PHE A 359 -2.70 -17.30 14.21
N ILE A 360 -2.89 -16.50 15.27
CA ILE A 360 -1.86 -16.31 16.31
C ILE A 360 -1.57 -17.60 17.06
N GLU A 361 -2.59 -18.33 17.50
CA GLU A 361 -2.41 -19.52 18.36
C GLU A 361 -2.03 -20.78 17.61
N GLN A 362 -2.59 -20.98 16.41
CA GLN A 362 -2.36 -22.18 15.65
C GLN A 362 -1.22 -22.05 14.66
N ALA A 363 -0.75 -20.84 14.35
CA ALA A 363 0.30 -20.57 13.37
C ALA A 363 0.13 -21.40 12.07
N PRO A 364 -1.08 -21.39 11.46
CA PRO A 364 -1.43 -22.32 10.40
C PRO A 364 -0.54 -22.18 9.17
N TYR A 365 -0.04 -20.98 8.85
CA TYR A 365 0.93 -20.81 7.77
C TYR A 365 2.26 -21.45 8.14
N LEU A 366 2.83 -21.13 9.30
CA LEU A 366 4.09 -21.70 9.75
C LEU A 366 4.07 -23.23 9.77
N LYS A 367 2.97 -23.83 10.25
CA LYS A 367 2.80 -25.29 10.25
C LYS A 367 2.71 -25.88 8.83
N SER A 368 2.21 -25.14 7.85
CA SER A 368 2.12 -25.60 6.47
C SER A 368 3.47 -25.67 5.75
N LEU A 369 4.52 -25.09 6.34
CA LEU A 369 5.90 -25.12 5.82
C LEU A 369 6.70 -26.33 6.31
N GLN A 370 6.19 -27.08 7.28
CA GLN A 370 6.82 -28.28 7.90
C GLN A 370 6.23 -29.55 7.27
#